data_AF-A0A951QIV6-F1
#
_entry.id   AF-A0A951QIV6-F1
#
_cell.length_a   1.000
_cell.length_b   1.000
_cell.length_c   1.000
_cell.angle_alpha   90.00
_cell.angle_beta   90.00
_cell.angle_gamma   90.00
#
_symmetry.space_group_name_H-M   'P 1'
#
loop_
_entity.id
_entity.type
_entity.pdbx_description
1 polymer ?
#
loop_
_entity_poly.entity_id
_entity_poly.type
_entity_poly.pdbx_seq_one_letter_code
_entity_poly.pdbx_strand_id
1 'polypeptide(L)' 'MTQAQAELKLFTFDEFIEWYPENSEVRYELHNGVIVEIPKPTGKLKFFQPFLTLLSTDLC' A
#
# COMPACT_ATOMS: atom_id res chain seq x y z
N MET A 1 30.94 -2.41 18.60
CA MET A 1 30.13 -2.09 17.41
C MET A 1 28.77 -2.75 17.61
N THR A 2 27.86 -2.09 18.32
CA THR A 2 26.55 -2.68 18.64
C THR A 2 25.66 -2.54 17.41
N GLN A 3 25.40 -3.65 16.71
CA GLN A 3 24.42 -3.67 15.63
C GLN A 3 23.03 -3.58 16.26
N ALA A 4 22.33 -2.48 15.99
CA ALA A 4 20.91 -2.37 16.25
C ALA A 4 20.21 -3.38 15.33
N GLN A 5 19.92 -4.55 15.87
CA GLN A 5 19.04 -5.50 15.20
C GLN A 5 17.65 -4.88 15.27
N ALA A 6 17.16 -4.38 14.14
CA ALA A 6 15.78 -3.94 14.01
C ALA A 6 14.91 -5.14 14.40
N GLU A 7 14.40 -5.10 15.62
CA GLU A 7 13.38 -6.01 16.10
C GLU A 7 12.29 -5.99 15.03
N LEU A 8 12.05 -7.13 14.38
CA LEU A 8 10.98 -7.26 13.39
C LEU A 8 9.66 -7.18 14.17
N LYS A 9 9.32 -5.98 14.63
CA LYS A 9 8.07 -5.71 15.33
C LYS A 9 6.98 -5.85 14.28
N LEU A 10 6.22 -6.92 14.40
CA LEU A 10 5.02 -7.12 13.63
C LEU A 10 4.01 -6.07 14.10
N PHE A 11 3.63 -5.16 13.20
CA PHE A 11 2.63 -4.14 13.47
C PHE A 11 1.25 -4.78 13.55
N THR A 12 0.48 -4.42 14.58
CA THR A 12 -0.96 -4.67 14.59
C THR A 12 -1.70 -3.66 13.70
N PHE A 13 -2.97 -3.93 13.40
CA PHE A 13 -3.78 -2.99 12.62
C PHE A 13 -3.89 -1.63 13.31
N ASP A 14 -4.12 -1.59 14.62
CA ASP A 14 -4.28 -0.34 15.37
C ASP A 14 -2.98 0.49 15.36
N GLU A 15 -1.84 -0.16 15.61
CA GLU A 15 -0.51 0.49 15.53
C GLU A 15 -0.21 1.01 14.12
N PHE A 16 -0.68 0.31 13.08
CA PHE A 16 -0.54 0.76 11.70
C PHE A 16 -1.36 2.02 11.43
N ILE A 17 -2.59 2.13 11.94
CA ILE A 17 -3.42 3.33 11.77
C ILE A 17 -2.81 4.53 12.50
N GLU A 18 -2.30 4.34 13.72
CA GLU A 18 -1.62 5.41 14.47
C GLU A 18 -0.34 5.89 13.80
N TRP A 19 0.38 4.97 13.14
CA TRP A 19 1.59 5.29 12.40
C TRP A 19 1.32 5.92 11.02
N TYR A 20 0.14 5.70 10.43
CA TYR A 20 -0.14 6.02 9.03
C TYR A 20 -0.01 7.53 8.72
N PRO A 21 0.95 7.94 7.85
CA PRO A 21 1.13 9.35 7.51
C PRO A 21 0.03 9.88 6.59
N GLU A 22 -0.74 10.87 7.07
CA GLU A 22 -1.89 11.46 6.34
C GLU A 22 -1.51 12.06 4.97
N ASN A 23 -0.31 12.63 4.84
CA ASN A 23 0.13 13.34 3.63
C ASN A 23 1.15 12.58 2.78
N SER A 24 1.09 11.24 2.78
CA SER A 24 2.06 10.43 2.05
C SER A 24 1.90 10.49 0.53
N GLU A 25 3.01 10.66 -0.17
CA GLU A 25 3.09 10.51 -1.64
C GLU A 25 2.97 9.05 -2.09
N VAL A 26 3.12 8.11 -1.17
CA VAL A 26 3.09 6.66 -1.39
C VAL A 26 2.02 6.01 -0.52
N ARG A 27 1.49 4.86 -0.93
CA ARG A 27 0.49 4.13 -0.16
C ARG A 27 1.21 3.09 0.69
N TYR A 28 0.87 2.96 1.97
CA TYR A 28 1.39 1.90 2.81
C TYR A 28 0.32 0.83 3.01
N GLU A 29 0.73 -0.44 3.00
CA GLU A 29 -0.14 -1.58 3.24
C GLU A 29 0.45 -2.47 4.34
N LEU A 30 -0.40 -2.95 5.25
CA LEU A 30 0.00 -3.87 6.30
C LEU A 30 -0.26 -5.32 5.85
N HIS A 31 0.82 -6.08 5.62
CA HIS A 31 0.79 -7.48 5.22
C HIS A 31 1.38 -8.36 6.33
N ASN A 32 0.54 -9.12 7.04
CA ASN A 32 0.96 -10.01 8.14
C ASN A 32 1.86 -9.32 9.19
N GLY A 33 1.56 -8.06 9.50
CA GLY A 33 2.35 -7.26 10.43
C GLY A 33 3.56 -6.55 9.82
N VAL A 34 3.77 -6.68 8.51
CA VAL A 34 4.82 -5.98 7.77
C VAL A 34 4.22 -4.81 7.01
N ILE A 35 4.76 -3.62 7.22
CA ILE A 35 4.36 -2.45 6.45
C ILE A 35 5.12 -2.47 5.12
N VAL A 36 4.39 -2.48 4.02
CA VAL A 36 4.89 -2.47 2.65
C VAL A 36 4.54 -1.13 2.02
N GLU A 37 5.54 -0.46 1.46
CA GLU A 37 5.33 0.75 0.67
C GLU A 37 4.97 0.37 -0.77
N ILE A 38 3.76 0.75 -1.16
CA ILE A 38 3.28 0.67 -2.54
C ILE A 38 3.37 2.06 -3.14
N PRO A 39 4.31 2.31 -4.06
CA PRO A 39 4.37 3.57 -4.77
C PRO A 39 3.04 3.79 -5.47
N LYS A 40 2.50 5.02 -5.41
CA LYS A 40 1.23 5.33 -6.11
C LYS A 40 1.37 4.85 -7.55
N PRO A 41 0.41 4.05 -8.07
CA PRO A 41 0.47 3.56 -9.43
C PRO A 41 0.59 4.78 -10.32
N THR A 42 1.78 5.01 -10.83
CA THR A 42 2.07 6.18 -11.63
C THR A 42 1.18 6.01 -12.85
N GLY A 43 0.28 6.96 -13.08
CA GLY A 43 -0.74 6.93 -14.14
C GLY A 43 -0.18 6.88 -15.57
N LYS A 44 1.03 6.34 -15.78
CA LYS A 44 1.42 5.67 -17.01
C LYS A 44 0.63 4.38 -17.15
N LEU A 45 -0.68 4.54 -17.33
CA LEU A 45 -1.42 3.76 -18.30
C LEU A 45 -0.79 4.07 -19.66
N LYS A 46 0.42 3.54 -19.91
CA LYS A 46 0.98 3.50 -21.25
C LYS A 46 0.20 2.41 -21.99
N PHE A 47 -0.96 2.84 -22.47
CA PHE A 47 -1.60 2.33 -23.66
C PHE A 47 -1.82 0.81 -23.70
N PHE A 48 -2.59 0.23 -22.77
CA PHE A 48 -3.34 -1.02 -22.99
C PHE A 48 -4.45 -1.14 -21.91
N GLN A 49 -5.36 -0.18 -21.87
CA GLN A 49 -6.65 -0.34 -21.21
C GLN A 49 -7.74 -0.39 -22.28
N PRO A 50 -8.24 -1.60 -22.59
CA PRO A 50 -9.69 -1.65 -22.80
C PRO A 50 -10.38 -2.83 -22.10
N PHE A 51 -9.73 -3.59 -21.22
CA PHE A 51 -10.35 -4.82 -20.70
C PHE A 51 -10.99 -4.73 -19.30
N LEU A 52 -10.57 -3.82 -18.42
CA LEU A 52 -10.98 -3.86 -17.01
C LEU A 52 -11.99 -2.79 -16.56
N THR A 53 -12.60 -2.04 -17.49
CA THR A 53 -13.58 -0.99 -17.14
C THR A 53 -15.04 -1.39 -17.37
N LEU A 54 -15.33 -2.53 -18.01
CA LEU A 54 -16.71 -2.90 -18.37
C LEU A 54 -17.50 -3.61 -17.26
N LEU A 55 -16.87 -4.16 -16.22
CA LEU A 55 -17.61 -4.89 -15.18
C LEU A 55 -18.29 -4.00 -14.13
N SER A 56 -18.10 -2.68 -14.18
CA SER A 56 -18.70 -1.76 -13.20
C SER A 56 -19.89 -0.96 -13.74
N THR A 57 -20.22 -1.08 -15.03
CA THR A 57 -21.35 -0.36 -15.66
C THR A 57 -22.51 -1.25 -16.07
N ASP A 58 -22.37 -2.58 -16.04
CA ASP A 58 -23.46 -3.53 -16.33
C ASP A 58 -24.05 -4.15 -15.06
N LEU A 59 -24.30 -3.31 -14.04
CA LEU A 59 -25.26 -3.61 -12.99
C LEU A 59 -26.36 -2.54 -13.02
N CYS A 60 -27.19 -2.64 -14.06
CA CYS A 60 -28.51 -2.02 -14.16
C CYS A 60 -29.54 -3.15 -14.21
#